data_AF-A0A9D1JN48-F1
#
_entry.id   AF-A0A9D1JN48-F1
#
_cell.length_a   1.000
_cell.length_b   1.000
_cell.length_c   1.000
_cell.angle_alpha   90.00
_cell.angle_beta   90.00
_cell.angle_gamma   90.00
#
_symmetry.space_group_name_H-M   'P 1'
#
loop_
_entity.id
_entity.type
_entity.pdbx_description
1 polymer ?
#
loop_
_entity_poly.entity_id
_entity_poly.type
_entity_poly.pdbx_seq_one_letter_code
_entity_poly.pdbx_strand_id
1 'polypeptide(L)'
;MKRILLILIIILLHLPANAEVLEGGVSFDVNSAREELLKYSDNKIDKTLAESFYRDYYYKENQAYKLSANTTLKNRVLAFFSDTTYGVMYNAIPLYVWYYSKDGNLIYMEKKDSTEYPYKAYKYTPSGLLMNMSLRVSKEETFVYTPAGKLIAHWIGPNAYDEDNNIIMTREYKE
;
A
#
# COMPACT_ATOMS: atom_id res chain seq x y z
N MET A 1 41.89 -36.31 27.49
CA MET A 1 41.04 -36.09 26.29
C MET A 1 39.54 -36.18 26.60
N LYS A 2 39.02 -37.25 27.23
CA LYS A 2 37.56 -37.39 27.53
C LYS A 2 36.97 -36.27 28.41
N ARG A 3 37.73 -35.73 29.37
CA ARG A 3 37.26 -34.64 30.26
C ARG A 3 37.19 -33.26 29.57
N ILE A 4 38.07 -33.01 28.59
CA ILE A 4 38.05 -31.77 27.79
C ILE A 4 36.87 -31.79 26.83
N LEU A 5 36.57 -32.95 26.23
CA LEU A 5 35.41 -33.13 25.38
C LEU A 5 34.10 -32.86 26.13
N LEU A 6 34.01 -33.31 27.39
CA LEU A 6 32.82 -33.10 28.23
C LEU A 6 32.60 -31.61 28.54
N ILE A 7 33.68 -30.86 28.80
CA ILE A 7 33.61 -29.41 29.06
C ILE A 7 33.17 -28.66 27.80
N LEU A 8 33.66 -29.06 26.62
CA LEU A 8 33.27 -28.46 25.35
C LEU A 8 31.76 -28.63 25.05
N ILE A 9 31.20 -29.81 25.39
CA ILE A 9 29.78 -30.11 25.19
C ILE A 9 28.89 -29.27 26.12
N ILE A 10 29.32 -29.03 27.37
CA ILE A 10 28.57 -28.22 28.33
C ILE A 10 28.51 -26.75 27.87
N ILE A 11 29.59 -26.22 27.29
CA ILE A 11 29.64 -24.83 26.77
C ILE A 11 28.68 -24.64 25.59
N LEU A 12 28.54 -25.64 24.71
CA LEU A 12 27.62 -25.59 23.57
C LEU A 12 26.13 -25.58 23.97
N LEU A 13 25.79 -26.10 25.15
CA LEU A 13 24.42 -26.13 25.67
C LEU A 13 23.95 -24.80 26.29
N HIS A 14 24.85 -23.82 26.46
CA HIS A 14 24.56 -22.52 27.08
C HIS A 14 24.48 -21.37 26.06
N LEU A 15 24.42 -21.68 24.76
CA LEU A 15 24.13 -20.68 23.75
C LEU A 15 22.70 -20.18 23.96
N PRO A 16 22.47 -18.87 24.17
CA PRO A 16 21.13 -18.34 24.26
C PRO A 16 20.39 -18.65 22.96
N ALA A 17 19.34 -19.46 23.04
CA ALA A 17 18.40 -19.61 21.96
C ALA A 17 17.74 -18.24 21.78
N ASN A 18 18.17 -17.51 20.74
CA ASN A 18 17.45 -16.33 20.28
C ASN A 18 16.10 -16.82 19.79
N ALA A 19 15.08 -16.74 20.67
CA ALA A 19 13.72 -16.98 20.28
C ALA A 19 13.33 -15.87 19.29
N GLU A 20 13.08 -16.23 18.04
CA GLU A 20 12.38 -15.34 17.13
C GLU A 20 11.02 -15.01 17.73
N VAL A 21 10.75 -13.72 17.91
CA VAL A 21 9.42 -13.25 18.29
C VAL A 21 8.54 -13.45 17.06
N LEU A 22 7.60 -14.40 17.13
CA LEU A 22 6.52 -14.50 16.16
C LEU A 22 5.63 -13.26 16.34
N GLU A 23 5.83 -12.24 15.51
CA GLU A 23 4.87 -11.15 15.40
C GLU A 23 3.56 -11.74 14.87
N GLY A 24 2.54 -11.76 15.74
CA GLY A 24 1.19 -12.26 15.41
C GLY A 24 0.48 -11.32 14.44
N GLY A 25 0.94 -11.26 13.19
CA GLY A 25 0.30 -10.54 12.11
C GLY A 25 -1.01 -11.21 11.70
N VAL A 26 -2.00 -10.41 11.31
CA VAL A 26 -3.19 -10.92 10.65
C VAL A 26 -2.79 -11.37 9.25
N SER A 27 -2.88 -12.67 8.98
CA SER A 27 -2.64 -13.23 7.65
C SER A 27 -3.94 -13.26 6.85
N PHE A 28 -3.85 -12.92 5.57
CA PHE A 28 -4.96 -13.00 4.62
C PHE A 28 -4.53 -13.85 3.43
N ASP A 29 -5.47 -14.64 2.93
CA ASP A 29 -5.40 -15.21 1.59
C ASP A 29 -6.32 -14.43 0.63
N VAL A 30 -6.31 -14.81 -0.64
CA VAL A 30 -7.14 -14.17 -1.68
C VAL A 30 -8.63 -14.22 -1.34
N ASN A 31 -9.12 -15.28 -0.69
CA ASN A 31 -10.54 -15.43 -0.41
C ASN A 31 -10.98 -14.59 0.79
N SER A 32 -10.27 -14.69 1.91
CA SER A 32 -10.50 -13.91 3.12
C SER A 32 -10.34 -12.40 2.89
N ALA A 33 -9.34 -11.97 2.10
CA ALA A 33 -9.17 -10.57 1.72
C ALA A 33 -10.36 -10.05 0.88
N ARG A 34 -10.85 -10.87 -0.06
CA ARG A 34 -12.02 -10.55 -0.87
C ARG A 34 -13.28 -10.40 -0.02
N GLU A 35 -13.53 -11.37 0.86
CA GLU A 35 -14.68 -11.34 1.79
C GLU A 35 -14.62 -10.08 2.68
N GLU A 36 -13.44 -9.74 3.19
CA GLU A 36 -13.27 -8.60 4.08
C GLU A 36 -13.55 -7.26 3.41
N LEU A 37 -13.22 -7.12 2.12
CA LEU A 37 -13.53 -5.92 1.32
C LEU A 37 -15.01 -5.84 0.92
N LEU A 38 -15.66 -6.98 0.65
CA LEU A 38 -17.07 -7.02 0.24
C LEU A 38 -18.06 -6.77 1.39
N LYS A 39 -17.65 -6.95 2.66
CA LYS A 39 -18.50 -6.70 3.83
C LYS A 39 -18.93 -5.23 4.00
N TYR A 40 -18.17 -4.27 3.49
CA TYR A 40 -18.40 -2.84 3.74
C TYR A 40 -18.28 -2.02 2.45
N SER A 41 -19.42 -1.58 1.92
CA SER A 41 -19.50 -0.98 0.59
C SER A 41 -19.73 0.53 0.55
N ASP A 42 -19.80 1.24 1.68
CA ASP A 42 -20.06 2.69 1.69
C ASP A 42 -18.87 3.52 2.20
N ASN A 43 -17.82 3.56 1.38
CA ASN A 43 -16.64 4.40 1.58
C ASN A 43 -16.53 5.51 0.53
N LYS A 44 -17.67 6.09 0.15
CA LYS A 44 -17.70 7.19 -0.82
C LYS A 44 -16.97 8.42 -0.27
N ILE A 45 -16.43 9.20 -1.20
CA ILE A 45 -15.79 10.49 -0.94
C ILE A 45 -16.85 11.58 -1.09
N ASP A 46 -16.85 12.54 -0.17
CA ASP A 46 -17.72 13.71 -0.27
C ASP A 46 -17.43 14.48 -1.56
N LYS A 47 -18.50 14.83 -2.30
CA LYS A 47 -18.37 15.46 -3.60
C LYS A 47 -17.76 16.86 -3.50
N THR A 48 -18.17 17.64 -2.50
CA THR A 48 -17.66 19.00 -2.28
C THR A 48 -16.16 18.99 -1.96
N LEU A 49 -15.74 18.01 -1.15
CA LEU A 49 -14.33 17.76 -0.90
C LEU A 49 -13.60 17.43 -2.21
N ALA A 50 -14.09 16.48 -3.00
CA ALA A 50 -13.45 16.07 -4.24
C ALA A 50 -13.29 17.22 -5.25
N GLU A 51 -14.30 18.09 -5.38
CA GLU A 51 -14.27 19.26 -6.27
C GLU A 51 -13.10 20.21 -5.95
N SER A 52 -12.74 20.34 -4.66
CA SER A 52 -11.61 21.16 -4.21
C SER A 52 -10.24 20.62 -4.69
N PHE A 53 -10.19 19.38 -5.16
CA PHE A 53 -8.98 18.69 -5.62
C PHE A 53 -9.01 18.30 -7.10
N TYR A 54 -9.97 18.80 -7.90
CA TYR A 54 -10.02 18.50 -9.35
C TYR A 54 -8.80 18.99 -10.12
N ARG A 55 -8.15 20.03 -9.60
CA ARG A 55 -6.86 20.53 -10.07
C ARG A 55 -5.87 20.51 -8.93
N ASP A 56 -4.67 20.04 -9.19
CA ASP A 56 -3.59 20.09 -8.20
C ASP A 56 -3.14 21.54 -7.99
N TYR A 57 -3.51 22.10 -6.84
CA TYR A 57 -3.09 23.44 -6.43
C TYR A 57 -1.57 23.59 -6.40
N TYR A 58 -0.85 22.53 -6.00
CA TYR A 58 0.60 22.51 -5.90
C TYR A 58 1.29 21.93 -7.14
N TYR A 59 0.59 21.82 -8.29
CA TYR A 59 1.09 21.14 -9.50
C TYR A 59 2.54 21.52 -9.84
N LYS A 60 2.83 22.81 -10.00
CA LYS A 60 4.18 23.29 -10.37
C LYS A 60 5.24 22.89 -9.36
N GLU A 61 4.91 22.98 -8.07
CA GLU A 61 5.82 22.62 -6.98
C GLU A 61 6.03 21.11 -6.94
N ASN A 62 4.96 20.32 -7.07
CA ASN A 62 5.02 18.85 -7.09
C ASN A 62 5.90 18.35 -8.25
N GLN A 63 5.73 18.90 -9.45
CA GLN A 63 6.53 18.49 -10.61
C GLN A 63 8.03 18.76 -10.44
N ALA A 64 8.43 19.73 -9.60
CA ALA A 64 9.84 19.97 -9.29
C ALA A 64 10.49 18.81 -8.50
N TYR A 65 9.70 17.97 -7.82
CA TYR A 65 10.16 16.82 -7.06
C TYR A 65 10.18 15.51 -7.86
N LYS A 66 9.78 15.51 -9.13
CA LYS A 66 9.68 14.28 -9.94
C LYS A 66 11.00 13.50 -10.05
N LEU A 67 12.13 14.20 -10.06
CA LEU A 67 13.48 13.61 -10.11
C LEU A 67 14.18 13.59 -8.74
N SER A 68 13.49 13.99 -7.68
CA SER A 68 14.01 14.03 -6.32
C SER A 68 13.91 12.65 -5.67
N ALA A 69 14.91 12.30 -4.86
CA ALA A 69 14.82 11.16 -3.96
C ALA A 69 13.90 11.44 -2.75
N ASN A 70 13.65 12.71 -2.43
CA ASN A 70 12.75 13.10 -1.35
C ASN A 70 11.35 13.43 -1.89
N THR A 71 10.41 12.54 -1.63
CA THR A 71 8.99 12.70 -1.95
C THR A 71 8.12 12.95 -0.71
N THR A 72 8.72 13.02 0.48
CA THR A 72 8.04 13.35 1.73
C THR A 72 8.31 14.81 2.07
N LEU A 73 7.28 15.64 1.88
CA LEU A 73 7.31 17.07 2.16
C LEU A 73 6.62 17.37 3.50
N LYS A 74 6.82 18.58 4.02
CA LYS A 74 6.26 19.01 5.32
C LYS A 74 4.74 18.81 5.40
N ASN A 75 4.00 19.10 4.32
CA ASN A 75 2.55 19.07 4.31
C ASN A 75 1.94 17.94 3.46
N ARG A 76 2.75 17.17 2.72
CA ARG A 76 2.26 16.16 1.79
C ARG A 76 3.33 15.12 1.43
N VAL A 77 2.87 13.95 1.02
CA VAL A 77 3.69 12.88 0.43
C VAL A 77 3.33 12.74 -1.04
N LEU A 78 4.35 12.57 -1.88
CA LEU A 78 4.23 12.41 -3.31
C LEU A 78 4.60 10.98 -3.72
N ALA A 79 3.94 10.47 -4.76
CA ALA A 79 4.31 9.23 -5.43
C ALA A 79 4.26 9.45 -6.94
N PHE A 80 5.35 9.21 -7.66
CA PHE A 80 5.40 9.36 -9.12
C PHE A 80 5.40 7.99 -9.79
N PHE A 81 4.67 7.86 -10.88
CA PHE A 81 4.52 6.63 -11.63
C PHE A 81 5.22 6.74 -13.00
N SER A 82 5.60 5.59 -13.57
CA SER A 82 6.30 5.50 -14.86
C SER A 82 5.48 6.02 -16.04
N ASP A 83 4.16 5.97 -15.94
CA ASP A 83 3.20 6.50 -16.92
C ASP A 83 3.02 8.03 -16.83
N THR A 84 3.86 8.71 -16.04
CA THR A 84 3.86 10.16 -15.80
C THR A 84 2.71 10.70 -14.95
N THR A 85 1.82 9.83 -14.45
CA THR A 85 0.86 10.20 -13.41
C THR A 85 1.54 10.28 -12.04
N TYR A 86 0.86 10.88 -11.07
CA TYR A 86 1.37 10.97 -9.71
C TYR A 86 0.26 11.03 -8.66
N GLY A 87 0.56 10.58 -7.44
CA GLY A 87 -0.31 10.62 -6.28
C GLY A 87 0.15 11.69 -5.29
N VAL A 88 -0.81 12.34 -4.63
CA VAL A 88 -0.59 13.31 -3.56
C VAL A 88 -1.43 12.91 -2.35
N MET A 89 -0.78 12.74 -1.20
CA MET A 89 -1.44 12.56 0.09
C MET A 89 -1.12 13.75 0.99
N TYR A 90 -2.14 14.47 1.46
CA TYR A 90 -1.94 15.62 2.35
C TYR A 90 -1.94 15.18 3.81
N ASN A 91 -0.95 15.63 4.58
CA ASN A 91 -0.78 15.21 5.98
C ASN A 91 -1.95 15.65 6.87
N ALA A 92 -2.66 16.73 6.50
CA ALA A 92 -3.85 17.21 7.23
C ALA A 92 -5.10 16.34 7.02
N ILE A 93 -5.14 15.54 5.95
CA ILE A 93 -6.27 14.65 5.60
C ILE A 93 -5.74 13.27 5.13
N PRO A 94 -5.04 12.52 6.00
CA PRO A 94 -4.18 11.40 5.61
C PRO A 94 -4.92 10.17 5.06
N LEU A 95 -6.25 10.14 5.20
CA LEU A 95 -7.11 9.09 4.66
C LEU A 95 -7.40 9.25 3.16
N TYR A 96 -6.98 10.36 2.54
CA TYR A 96 -7.25 10.63 1.12
C TYR A 96 -5.96 10.67 0.30
N VAL A 97 -6.00 10.05 -0.88
CA VAL A 97 -4.95 10.15 -1.88
C VAL A 97 -5.56 10.62 -3.20
N TRP A 98 -4.95 11.63 -3.80
CA TRP A 98 -5.40 12.25 -5.04
C TRP A 98 -4.42 11.92 -6.15
N TYR A 99 -4.89 11.28 -7.23
CA TYR A 99 -4.08 10.91 -8.37
C TYR A 99 -4.32 11.89 -9.50
N TYR A 100 -3.24 12.43 -10.05
CA TYR A 100 -3.27 13.42 -11.10
C TYR A 100 -2.58 12.93 -12.38
N SER A 101 -3.10 13.39 -13.51
CA SER A 101 -2.44 13.31 -14.81
C SER A 101 -1.18 14.18 -14.85
N LYS A 102 -0.37 14.01 -15.89
CA LYS A 102 0.82 14.84 -16.16
C LYS A 102 0.54 16.35 -16.20
N ASP A 103 -0.71 16.75 -16.44
CA ASP A 103 -1.15 18.15 -16.55
C ASP A 103 -1.87 18.66 -15.28
N GLY A 104 -1.81 17.89 -14.18
CA GLY A 104 -2.40 18.28 -12.89
C GLY A 104 -3.92 18.16 -12.80
N ASN A 105 -4.56 17.44 -13.73
CA ASN A 105 -5.99 17.09 -13.63
C ASN A 105 -6.19 15.85 -12.78
N LEU A 106 -7.16 15.86 -11.87
CA LEU A 106 -7.54 14.68 -11.10
C LEU A 106 -8.04 13.56 -12.02
N ILE A 107 -7.44 12.37 -11.89
CA ILE A 107 -7.82 11.17 -12.64
C ILE A 107 -8.42 10.09 -11.75
N TYR A 108 -8.01 10.03 -10.49
CA TYR A 108 -8.59 9.13 -9.49
C TYR A 108 -8.47 9.74 -8.09
N MET A 109 -9.32 9.27 -7.19
CA MET A 109 -9.25 9.56 -5.76
C MET A 109 -9.35 8.26 -4.98
N GLU A 110 -8.57 8.10 -3.92
CA GLU A 110 -8.60 6.94 -3.03
C GLU A 110 -8.93 7.39 -1.60
N LYS A 111 -9.81 6.64 -0.95
CA LYS A 111 -10.15 6.81 0.47
C LYS A 111 -9.75 5.56 1.25
N LYS A 112 -9.00 5.75 2.33
CA LYS A 112 -8.63 4.72 3.29
C LYS A 112 -9.60 4.72 4.47
N ASP A 113 -9.81 3.57 5.09
CA ASP A 113 -10.55 3.46 6.36
C ASP A 113 -9.65 3.66 7.60
N SER A 114 -8.33 3.52 7.45
CA SER A 114 -7.33 3.68 8.51
C SER A 114 -5.99 4.20 7.96
N THR A 115 -5.15 4.75 8.84
CA THR A 115 -3.74 5.07 8.55
C THR A 115 -2.78 3.94 8.93
N GLU A 116 -3.24 2.99 9.73
CA GLU A 116 -2.46 1.86 10.24
C GLU A 116 -2.85 0.56 9.54
N TYR A 117 -1.87 -0.32 9.34
CA TYR A 117 -2.10 -1.65 8.77
C TYR A 117 -2.78 -2.61 9.77
N PRO A 118 -3.58 -3.58 9.27
CA PRO A 118 -4.10 -3.64 7.91
C PRO A 118 -5.21 -2.58 7.70
N TYR A 119 -5.35 -2.07 6.48
CA TYR A 119 -6.41 -1.13 6.13
C TYR A 119 -7.00 -1.37 4.74
N LYS A 120 -8.23 -0.90 4.55
CA LYS A 120 -8.96 -0.95 3.29
C LYS A 120 -8.83 0.38 2.57
N ALA A 121 -8.72 0.34 1.26
CA ALA A 121 -8.67 1.51 0.40
C ALA A 121 -9.61 1.34 -0.80
N TYR A 122 -10.32 2.40 -1.16
CA TYR A 122 -11.31 2.39 -2.22
C TYR A 122 -10.98 3.49 -3.23
N LYS A 123 -10.74 3.11 -4.48
CA LYS A 123 -10.33 4.03 -5.55
C LYS A 123 -11.52 4.34 -6.46
N TYR A 124 -11.76 5.62 -6.67
CA TYR A 124 -12.86 6.14 -7.47
C TYR A 124 -12.38 7.02 -8.63
N THR A 125 -13.17 7.10 -9.69
CA THR A 125 -13.05 8.15 -10.70
C THR A 125 -13.51 9.50 -10.12
N PRO A 126 -13.20 10.65 -10.76
CA PRO A 126 -13.72 11.96 -10.34
C PRO A 126 -15.25 12.06 -10.31
N SER A 127 -15.94 11.21 -11.09
CA SER A 127 -17.41 11.10 -11.09
C SER A 127 -17.97 10.23 -9.96
N GLY A 128 -17.12 9.63 -9.12
CA GLY A 128 -17.52 8.78 -7.99
C GLY A 128 -17.75 7.31 -8.35
N LEU A 129 -17.34 6.84 -9.53
CA LEU A 129 -17.42 5.42 -9.88
C LEU A 129 -16.30 4.65 -9.17
N LEU A 130 -16.65 3.61 -8.41
CA LEU A 130 -15.67 2.72 -7.77
C LEU A 130 -14.93 1.89 -8.83
N MET A 131 -13.62 2.02 -8.87
CA MET A 131 -12.74 1.35 -9.84
C MET A 131 -12.10 0.09 -9.26
N ASN A 132 -11.62 0.15 -8.03
CA ASN A 132 -11.08 -0.99 -7.31
C ASN A 132 -11.13 -0.80 -5.79
N MET A 133 -10.97 -1.90 -5.09
CA MET A 133 -10.87 -1.99 -3.64
C MET A 133 -9.58 -2.70 -3.30
N SER A 134 -8.87 -2.24 -2.27
CA SER A 134 -7.61 -2.84 -1.86
C SER A 134 -7.60 -3.11 -0.36
N LEU A 135 -7.04 -4.24 0.04
CA LEU A 135 -6.67 -4.54 1.42
C LEU A 135 -5.15 -4.46 1.50
N ARG A 136 -4.62 -3.42 2.16
CA ARG A 136 -3.19 -3.32 2.42
C ARG A 136 -2.92 -3.99 3.76
N VAL A 137 -2.21 -5.11 3.72
CA VAL A 137 -1.92 -5.94 4.90
C VAL A 137 -0.68 -5.44 5.61
N SER A 138 0.33 -5.02 4.83
CA SER A 138 1.55 -4.39 5.31
C SER A 138 2.07 -3.40 4.26
N LYS A 139 3.27 -2.86 4.48
CA LYS A 139 3.97 -2.04 3.48
C LYS A 139 4.32 -2.87 2.22
N GLU A 140 4.58 -4.15 2.40
CA GLU A 140 5.00 -5.11 1.39
C GLU A 140 3.81 -5.79 0.71
N GLU A 141 2.71 -6.01 1.43
CA GLU A 141 1.60 -6.84 0.95
C GLU A 141 0.30 -6.05 0.72
N THR A 142 -0.30 -6.24 -0.44
CA THR A 142 -1.59 -5.63 -0.78
C THR A 142 -2.38 -6.48 -1.76
N PHE A 143 -3.65 -6.75 -1.44
CA PHE A 143 -4.60 -7.32 -2.39
C PHE A 143 -5.39 -6.22 -3.06
N VAL A 144 -5.63 -6.34 -4.37
CA VAL A 144 -6.42 -5.38 -5.16
C VAL A 144 -7.49 -6.15 -5.94
N TYR A 145 -8.74 -5.74 -5.79
CA TYR A 145 -9.89 -6.37 -6.42
C TYR A 145 -10.72 -5.37 -7.22
N THR A 146 -11.39 -5.87 -8.25
CA THR A 146 -12.52 -5.18 -8.88
C THR A 146 -13.67 -5.01 -7.88
N PRO A 147 -14.62 -4.09 -8.12
CA PRO A 147 -15.82 -3.97 -7.30
C PRO A 147 -16.66 -5.26 -7.20
N ALA A 148 -16.55 -6.14 -8.20
CA ALA A 148 -17.21 -7.45 -8.24
C ALA A 148 -16.43 -8.55 -7.50
N GLY A 149 -15.28 -8.24 -6.90
CA GLY A 149 -14.47 -9.20 -6.14
C GLY A 149 -13.49 -10.04 -6.98
N LYS A 150 -13.37 -9.82 -8.29
CA LYS A 150 -12.29 -10.45 -9.09
C LYS A 150 -10.93 -9.88 -8.69
N LEU A 151 -9.92 -10.72 -8.44
CA LEU A 151 -8.56 -10.27 -8.15
C LEU A 151 -7.97 -9.54 -9.37
N ILE A 152 -7.39 -8.38 -9.13
CA ILE A 152 -6.61 -7.62 -10.11
C ILE A 152 -5.13 -7.90 -9.90
N ALA A 153 -4.68 -7.87 -8.64
CA ALA A 153 -3.29 -8.11 -8.27
C ALA A 153 -3.19 -8.45 -6.78
N HIS A 154 -2.34 -9.42 -6.44
CA HIS A 154 -1.80 -9.60 -5.10
C HIS A 154 -0.34 -9.15 -5.12
N TRP A 155 -0.06 -7.99 -4.52
CA TRP A 155 1.29 -7.46 -4.40
C TRP A 155 1.98 -8.07 -3.18
N ILE A 156 3.18 -8.61 -3.38
CA ILE A 156 4.11 -8.99 -2.30
C ILE A 156 5.49 -8.41 -2.67
N GLY A 157 5.93 -7.43 -1.90
CA GLY A 157 7.16 -6.69 -2.15
C GLY A 157 7.14 -6.05 -3.55
N PRO A 158 8.09 -6.39 -4.45
CA PRO A 158 8.16 -5.81 -5.79
C PRO A 158 7.24 -6.46 -6.82
N ASN A 159 6.62 -7.62 -6.53
CA ASN A 159 5.92 -8.43 -7.54
C ASN A 159 4.40 -8.39 -7.32
N ALA A 160 3.65 -8.37 -8.41
CA ALA A 160 2.20 -8.59 -8.44
C ALA A 160 1.87 -9.96 -9.02
N TYR A 161 1.02 -10.71 -8.34
CA TYR A 161 0.55 -12.02 -8.73
C TYR A 161 -0.93 -12.00 -9.16
N ASP A 162 -1.29 -12.85 -10.12
CA ASP A 162 -2.68 -13.18 -10.44
C ASP A 162 -3.23 -14.32 -9.54
N GLU A 163 -4.45 -14.81 -9.79
CA GLU A 163 -5.07 -15.89 -9.00
C GLU A 163 -4.36 -17.25 -9.16
N ASP A 164 -3.57 -17.42 -10.23
CA ASP A 164 -2.80 -18.63 -10.53
C ASP A 164 -1.34 -18.52 -10.02
N ASN A 165 -1.01 -17.46 -9.30
CA ASN A 165 0.34 -17.11 -8.80
C ASN A 165 1.38 -16.79 -9.89
N ASN A 166 0.96 -16.38 -11.09
CA ASN A 166 1.88 -15.87 -12.09
C ASN A 166 2.20 -14.40 -11.82
N ILE A 167 3.46 -14.00 -12.06
CA ILE A 167 3.85 -12.59 -12.00
C ILE A 167 3.26 -11.85 -13.20
N ILE A 168 2.43 -10.86 -12.94
CA ILE A 168 1.77 -10.03 -13.97
C ILE A 168 2.34 -8.61 -14.06
N MET A 169 3.03 -8.15 -13.00
CA MET A 169 3.62 -6.81 -12.94
C MET A 169 4.73 -6.74 -11.89
N THR A 170 5.66 -5.80 -12.05
CA THR A 170 6.67 -5.47 -11.06
C THR A 170 6.69 -3.97 -10.76
N ARG A 171 7.21 -3.58 -9.60
CA ARG A 171 7.42 -2.19 -9.18
C ARG A 171 8.80 -1.99 -8.56
N GLU A 172 9.33 -0.77 -8.63
CA GLU A 172 10.45 -0.39 -7.77
C GLU A 172 9.96 -0.33 -6.31
N TYR A 173 10.54 -1.18 -5.47
CA TYR A 173 10.31 -1.18 -4.04
C TYR A 173 11.55 -0.60 -3.37
N LYS A 174 11.40 0.52 -2.66
CA LYS A 174 12.45 1.09 -1.82
C LYS A 174 12.00 0.96 -0.38
N GLU A 175 12.76 0.19 0.40
CA GLU A 175 12.59 0.04 1.85
C GLU A 175 12.77 1.38 2.57
#